data_AF-A0A0N0TA81-F1
#
_entry.id   AF-A0A0N0TA81-F1
#
_cell.length_a   1.000
_cell.length_b   1.000
_cell.length_c   1.000
_cell.angle_alpha   90.00
_cell.angle_beta   90.00
_cell.angle_gamma   90.00
#
_symmetry.space_group_name_H-M   'P 1'
#
loop_
_entity.id
_entity.type
_entity.pdbx_description
1 polymer ?
#
loop_
_entity_poly.entity_id
_entity_poly.type
_entity_poly.pdbx_seq_one_letter_code
_entity_poly.pdbx_strand_id
1 'polypeptide(L)'
;MLLAVAACSAPDTPPQVASLSTPSSTAASPAAPTEQRPRERLDMTPEDHEALNVPFAQCMGQHGLDYKGRPLEGSGRQPGKEEVDKALKDCESKIPLPPWEKDASNPEAVDFANRVVQCLREKGVRYVEVVNEPGATAISYAFGGPNNDAASISLGLEHAQECEIAASGR
;
A
#
# COMPACT_ATOMS: atom_id res chain seq x y z
N MET A 1 -24.42 -66.79 9.88
CA MET A 1 -23.17 -66.18 10.38
C MET A 1 -22.05 -66.62 9.45
N LEU A 2 -21.56 -65.70 8.59
CA LEU A 2 -20.17 -65.49 8.15
C LEU A 2 -20.20 -64.59 6.89
N LEU A 3 -19.69 -63.38 7.06
CA LEU A 3 -19.32 -62.46 5.99
C LEU A 3 -17.96 -62.87 5.41
N ALA A 4 -17.81 -62.79 4.09
CA ALA A 4 -16.50 -62.73 3.45
C ALA A 4 -16.56 -61.69 2.32
N VAL A 5 -15.92 -60.53 2.56
CA VAL A 5 -15.76 -59.45 1.59
C VAL A 5 -14.49 -59.74 0.80
N ALA A 6 -14.62 -60.01 -0.49
CA ALA A 6 -13.48 -60.12 -1.40
C ALA A 6 -13.16 -58.73 -1.97
N ALA A 7 -12.05 -58.15 -1.53
CA ALA A 7 -11.49 -56.93 -2.09
C ALA A 7 -10.65 -57.28 -3.33
N CYS A 8 -11.01 -56.76 -4.50
CA CYS A 8 -10.14 -56.75 -5.67
C CYS A 8 -9.32 -55.46 -5.65
N SER A 9 -8.03 -55.58 -5.33
CA SER A 9 -7.04 -54.51 -5.47
C SER A 9 -6.70 -54.31 -6.95
N ALA A 10 -7.02 -53.14 -7.50
CA ALA A 10 -6.37 -52.67 -8.73
C ALA A 10 -5.00 -52.07 -8.34
N PRO A 11 -3.92 -52.33 -9.11
CA PRO A 11 -2.66 -51.63 -8.87
C PRO A 11 -2.80 -50.17 -9.30
N ASP A 12 -2.76 -49.27 -8.31
CA ASP A 12 -2.59 -47.84 -8.49
C ASP A 12 -1.26 -47.60 -9.20
N THR A 13 -1.34 -47.35 -10.51
CA THR A 13 -0.21 -46.84 -11.27
C THR A 13 -0.22 -45.34 -11.08
N PRO A 14 0.75 -44.74 -10.37
CA PRO A 14 0.74 -43.30 -10.20
C PRO A 14 0.84 -42.62 -11.57
N PRO A 15 0.10 -41.53 -11.82
CA PRO A 15 0.18 -40.82 -13.09
C PRO A 15 1.63 -40.35 -13.29
N GLN A 16 2.26 -40.79 -14.39
CA GLN A 16 3.54 -40.24 -14.81
C GLN A 16 3.30 -38.83 -15.33
N VAL A 17 3.54 -37.85 -14.46
CA VAL A 17 3.57 -36.44 -14.84
C VAL A 17 4.83 -36.20 -15.67
N ALA A 18 4.68 -35.61 -16.86
CA ALA A 18 5.81 -35.29 -17.72
C ALA A 18 6.73 -34.28 -17.03
N SER A 19 7.91 -34.72 -16.62
CA SER A 19 8.95 -33.83 -16.11
C SER A 19 9.54 -33.04 -17.27
N LEU A 20 9.19 -31.76 -17.38
CA LEU A 20 9.92 -30.82 -18.23
C LEU A 20 11.28 -30.56 -17.56
N SER A 21 12.33 -31.18 -18.08
CA SER A 21 13.71 -30.79 -17.75
C SER A 21 14.00 -29.44 -18.39
N THR A 22 13.91 -28.37 -17.63
CA THR A 22 14.53 -27.09 -17.99
C THR A 22 16.05 -27.24 -17.89
N PRO A 23 16.83 -26.78 -18.88
CA PRO A 23 18.28 -26.71 -18.72
C PRO A 23 18.59 -25.84 -17.51
N SER A 24 19.54 -26.27 -16.68
CA SER A 24 20.06 -25.48 -15.56
C SER A 24 20.65 -24.17 -16.09
N SER A 25 19.81 -23.14 -16.21
CA SER A 25 20.26 -21.77 -16.04
C SER A 25 20.72 -21.66 -14.60
N THR A 26 21.97 -21.24 -14.42
CA THR A 26 22.56 -20.90 -13.12
C THR A 26 21.52 -20.16 -12.29
N ALA A 27 20.99 -20.82 -11.26
CA ALA A 27 20.08 -20.18 -10.33
C ALA A 27 20.85 -19.02 -9.71
N ALA A 28 20.48 -17.79 -10.07
CA ALA A 28 20.84 -16.65 -9.26
C ALA A 28 20.35 -16.96 -7.85
N SER A 29 21.23 -16.83 -6.85
CA SER A 29 20.84 -16.95 -5.45
C SER A 29 19.57 -16.11 -5.25
N PRO A 30 18.52 -16.65 -4.60
CA PRO A 30 17.40 -15.82 -4.22
C PRO A 30 17.99 -14.67 -3.42
N ALA A 31 17.72 -13.43 -3.86
CA ALA A 31 18.01 -12.27 -3.05
C ALA A 31 17.43 -12.53 -1.65
N ALA A 32 18.20 -12.23 -0.62
CA ALA A 32 17.69 -12.29 0.76
C ALA A 32 16.32 -11.62 0.79
N PRO A 33 15.31 -12.19 1.48
CA PRO A 33 13.99 -11.59 1.55
C PRO A 33 14.17 -10.15 2.00
N THR A 34 13.95 -9.20 1.09
CA THR A 34 13.90 -7.79 1.44
C THR A 34 12.81 -7.70 2.48
N GLU A 35 13.16 -7.27 3.69
CA GLU A 35 12.21 -7.02 4.77
C GLU A 35 11.07 -6.19 4.17
N GLN A 36 9.92 -6.82 3.90
CA GLN A 36 8.87 -6.18 3.12
C GLN A 36 8.27 -5.08 3.99
N ARG A 37 8.44 -3.82 3.57
CA ARG A 37 7.76 -2.68 4.18
C ARG A 37 6.26 -3.00 4.24
N PRO A 38 5.62 -2.90 5.42
CA PRO A 38 4.17 -3.04 5.52
C PRO A 38 3.46 -2.09 4.55
N ARG A 39 2.33 -2.51 3.98
CA ARG A 39 1.50 -1.67 3.11
C ARG A 39 0.27 -1.18 3.84
N GLU A 40 -0.10 0.06 3.55
CA GLU A 40 -1.44 0.56 3.81
C GLU A 40 -2.49 -0.24 3.02
N ARG A 41 -3.73 -0.20 3.49
CA ARG A 41 -4.88 -0.80 2.81
C ARG A 41 -6.03 0.19 2.78
N LEU A 42 -6.80 0.21 1.69
CA LEU A 42 -7.95 1.10 1.56
C LEU A 42 -9.06 0.86 2.61
N ASP A 43 -9.15 -0.37 3.14
CA ASP A 43 -10.16 -0.80 4.10
C ASP A 43 -9.68 -0.79 5.56
N MET A 44 -8.50 -0.24 5.84
CA MET A 44 -7.98 -0.16 7.20
C MET A 44 -8.69 0.92 8.01
N THR A 45 -8.88 0.67 9.31
CA THR A 45 -9.42 1.68 10.20
C THR A 45 -8.35 2.74 10.53
N PRO A 46 -8.74 3.91 11.07
CA PRO A 46 -7.78 4.88 11.57
C PRO A 46 -6.81 4.30 12.61
N GLU A 47 -7.30 3.41 13.47
CA GLU A 47 -6.49 2.74 14.51
C GLU A 47 -5.48 1.77 13.88
N ASP A 48 -5.89 1.00 12.87
CA ASP A 48 -4.97 0.13 12.12
C ASP A 48 -3.89 0.95 11.39
N HIS A 49 -4.28 2.07 10.80
CA HIS A 49 -3.34 2.99 10.16
C HIS A 49 -2.35 3.58 11.17
N GLU A 50 -2.80 3.99 12.36
CA GLU A 50 -1.91 4.46 13.42
C GLU A 50 -0.95 3.36 13.88
N ALA A 51 -1.46 2.15 14.12
CA ALA A 51 -0.65 0.99 14.51
C ALA A 51 0.42 0.66 13.46
N LEU A 52 0.09 0.76 12.17
CA LEU A 52 1.02 0.57 11.05
C LEU A 52 2.19 1.56 11.07
N ASN A 53 1.95 2.77 11.57
CA ASN A 53 2.94 3.85 11.63
C ASN A 53 3.81 3.83 12.91
N VAL A 54 3.46 3.03 13.92
CA VAL A 54 4.22 2.93 15.19
C VAL A 54 5.71 2.63 14.98
N PRO A 55 6.14 1.69 14.12
CA PRO A 55 7.56 1.40 13.92
C PRO A 55 8.34 2.60 13.37
N PHE A 56 7.74 3.36 12.45
CA PHE A 56 8.35 4.57 11.92
C PHE A 56 8.47 5.66 12.99
N ALA A 57 7.38 5.90 13.74
CA ALA A 57 7.39 6.87 14.83
C ALA A 57 8.42 6.54 15.92
N GLN A 58 8.57 5.26 16.28
CA GLN A 58 9.59 4.80 17.23
C GLN A 58 11.01 5.05 16.70
N CYS A 59 11.25 4.77 15.43
CA CYS A 59 12.53 5.05 14.79
C CYS A 59 12.85 6.55 14.83
N MET A 60 11.92 7.40 14.40
CA MET A 60 12.07 8.87 14.46
C MET A 60 12.33 9.37 15.88
N GLY A 61 11.67 8.77 16.88
CA GLY A 61 11.87 9.09 18.30
C GLY A 61 13.31 8.84 18.78
N GLN A 62 14.01 7.83 18.24
CA GLN A 62 15.44 7.59 18.54
C GLN A 62 16.35 8.71 18.03
N HIS A 63 15.89 9.47 17.03
CA HIS A 63 16.54 10.68 16.52
C HIS A 63 16.06 11.96 17.22
N GLY A 64 15.20 11.85 18.25
CA GLY A 64 14.64 13.00 18.97
C GLY A 64 13.54 13.75 18.20
N LEU A 65 12.95 13.09 17.20
CA LEU A 65 11.93 13.65 16.32
C LEU A 65 10.59 12.94 16.51
N ASP A 66 9.50 13.66 16.28
CA ASP A 66 8.19 13.06 16.07
C ASP A 66 8.06 12.50 14.64
N TYR A 67 6.94 11.84 14.35
CA TYR A 67 6.67 11.26 13.03
C TYR A 67 6.60 12.30 11.89
N LYS A 68 6.49 13.59 12.20
CA LYS A 68 6.51 14.70 11.24
C LYS A 68 7.89 15.33 11.10
N GLY A 69 8.92 14.77 11.75
CA GLY A 69 10.28 15.32 11.74
C GLY A 69 10.43 16.57 12.60
N ARG A 70 9.48 16.87 13.50
CA ARG A 70 9.56 17.98 14.44
C ARG A 70 10.27 17.53 15.71
N PRO A 71 10.93 18.41 16.46
CA PRO A 71 11.50 18.04 17.74
C PRO A 71 10.42 17.54 18.70
N LEU A 72 10.73 16.51 19.48
CA LEU A 72 9.88 16.09 20.58
C LEU A 72 9.71 17.21 21.61
N GLU A 73 8.54 17.28 22.25
CA GLU A 73 8.25 18.31 23.24
C GLU A 73 9.31 18.31 24.36
N GLY A 74 9.77 19.52 24.72
CA GLY A 74 10.79 19.69 25.75
C GLY A 74 12.24 19.54 25.26
N SER A 75 12.50 19.30 23.97
CA SER A 75 13.88 19.20 23.46
C SER A 75 14.67 20.51 23.57
N GLY A 76 13.99 21.67 23.57
CA GLY A 76 14.60 23.01 23.59
C GLY A 76 15.45 23.36 22.36
N ARG A 77 15.52 22.46 21.36
CA ARG A 77 16.36 22.58 20.16
C ARG A 77 15.55 22.29 18.91
N GLN A 78 15.73 23.14 17.90
CA GLN A 78 15.24 22.87 16.55
C GLN A 78 16.28 22.01 15.80
N PRO A 79 15.88 20.87 15.21
CA PRO A 79 16.78 20.05 14.41
C PRO A 79 17.13 20.77 13.10
N GLY A 80 18.37 20.62 12.65
CA GLY A 80 18.77 21.06 11.31
C GLY A 80 18.16 20.17 10.23
N LYS A 81 18.03 20.69 9.00
CA LYS A 81 17.54 19.90 7.85
C LYS A 81 18.29 18.59 7.65
N GLU A 82 19.62 18.62 7.76
CA GLU A 82 20.47 17.43 7.60
C GLU A 82 20.18 16.36 8.67
N GLU A 83 19.87 16.77 9.89
CA GLU A 83 19.52 15.86 10.99
C GLU A 83 18.18 15.16 10.70
N VAL A 84 17.20 15.91 10.20
CA VAL A 84 15.90 15.37 9.77
C VAL A 84 16.05 14.44 8.57
N ASP A 85 16.76 14.87 7.53
CA ASP A 85 16.98 14.07 6.31
C ASP A 85 17.72 12.76 6.64
N LYS A 86 18.70 12.80 7.56
CA LYS A 86 19.38 11.61 8.06
C LYS A 86 18.44 10.66 8.80
N ALA A 87 17.61 11.18 9.70
CA ALA A 87 16.63 10.37 10.43
C ALA A 87 15.63 9.71 9.47
N LEU A 88 15.12 10.45 8.49
CA LEU A 88 14.21 9.93 7.47
C LEU A 88 14.84 8.80 6.67
N LYS A 89 16.10 8.96 6.28
CA LYS A 89 16.86 7.93 5.55
C LYS A 89 17.10 6.68 6.41
N ASP A 90 17.51 6.86 7.66
CA ASP A 90 17.74 5.74 8.59
C ASP A 90 16.43 4.98 8.89
N CYS A 91 15.29 5.67 8.88
CA CYS A 91 13.96 5.13 9.17
C CYS A 91 13.13 4.72 7.93
N GLU A 92 13.67 4.88 6.72
CA GLU A 92 12.93 4.71 5.45
C GLU A 92 12.26 3.33 5.33
N SER A 93 12.95 2.28 5.77
CA SER A 93 12.45 0.90 5.74
C SER A 93 11.27 0.64 6.68
N LYS A 94 10.93 1.59 7.56
CA LYS A 94 9.80 1.50 8.48
C LYS A 94 8.59 2.35 8.02
N ILE A 95 8.77 3.19 7.01
CA ILE A 95 7.66 3.95 6.40
C ILE A 95 6.76 2.94 5.68
N PRO A 96 5.44 2.91 5.92
CA PRO A 96 4.56 2.06 5.14
C PRO A 96 4.61 2.39 3.65
N LEU A 97 4.39 1.39 2.81
CA LEU A 97 4.13 1.60 1.39
C LEU A 97 2.65 2.02 1.22
N PRO A 98 2.32 2.82 0.19
CA PRO A 98 0.93 3.20 -0.07
C PRO A 98 0.05 1.97 -0.36
N PRO A 99 -1.29 2.12 -0.37
CA PRO A 99 -2.18 1.07 -0.84
C PRO A 99 -1.78 0.62 -2.25
N TRP A 100 -1.89 -0.68 -2.54
CA TRP A 100 -1.46 -1.23 -3.83
C TRP A 100 -2.18 -0.55 -5.00
N GLU A 101 -3.47 -0.27 -4.83
CA GLU A 101 -4.33 0.41 -5.79
C GLU A 101 -3.84 1.84 -6.11
N LYS A 102 -3.05 2.45 -5.23
CA LYS A 102 -2.51 3.82 -5.37
C LYS A 102 -1.00 3.83 -5.64
N ASP A 103 -0.30 2.71 -5.55
CA ASP A 103 1.15 2.68 -5.68
C ASP A 103 1.61 3.06 -7.10
N ALA A 104 2.58 3.97 -7.23
CA ALA A 104 3.07 4.41 -8.54
C ALA A 104 3.74 3.31 -9.38
N SER A 105 4.18 2.22 -8.74
CA SER A 105 4.70 1.01 -9.40
C SER A 105 3.61 0.04 -9.86
N ASN A 106 2.35 0.22 -9.42
CA ASN A 106 1.22 -0.55 -9.91
C ASN A 106 0.78 0.03 -11.27
N PRO A 107 0.83 -0.73 -12.38
CA PRO A 107 0.41 -0.24 -13.69
C PRO A 107 -1.07 0.15 -13.75
N GLU A 108 -1.91 -0.33 -12.83
CA GLU A 108 -3.33 -0.02 -12.76
C GLU A 108 -3.66 1.19 -11.88
N ALA A 109 -2.68 1.80 -11.20
CA ALA A 109 -2.95 2.84 -10.21
C ALA A 109 -3.56 4.12 -10.81
N VAL A 110 -3.16 4.48 -12.03
CA VAL A 110 -3.76 5.60 -12.77
C VAL A 110 -5.22 5.29 -13.12
N ASP A 111 -5.52 4.07 -13.54
CA ASP A 111 -6.89 3.65 -13.86
C ASP A 111 -7.78 3.58 -12.61
N PHE A 112 -7.22 3.12 -11.49
CA PHE A 112 -7.90 3.19 -10.20
C PHE A 112 -8.26 4.65 -9.85
N ALA A 113 -7.29 5.57 -9.90
CA ALA A 113 -7.54 6.98 -9.61
C ALA A 113 -8.59 7.59 -10.55
N ASN A 114 -8.57 7.25 -11.85
CA ASN A 114 -9.60 7.66 -12.81
C ASN A 114 -11.00 7.16 -12.42
N ARG A 115 -11.14 5.91 -11.97
CA ARG A 115 -12.43 5.37 -11.50
C ARG A 115 -12.93 6.10 -10.24
N VAL A 116 -12.03 6.41 -9.31
CA VAL A 116 -12.38 7.19 -8.11
C VAL A 116 -12.87 8.58 -8.49
N VAL A 117 -12.11 9.29 -9.35
CA VAL A 117 -12.49 10.62 -9.86
C VAL A 117 -13.83 10.60 -10.59
N GLN A 118 -14.12 9.55 -11.37
CA GLN A 118 -15.41 9.39 -12.04
C GLN A 118 -16.56 9.23 -11.04
N CYS A 119 -16.41 8.35 -10.05
CA CYS A 119 -17.38 8.18 -8.97
C CYS A 119 -17.65 9.50 -8.21
N LEU A 120 -16.60 10.25 -7.90
CA LEU A 120 -16.71 11.54 -7.20
C LEU A 120 -17.47 12.58 -8.03
N ARG A 121 -17.25 12.62 -9.34
CA ARG A 121 -18.00 13.49 -10.26
C ARG A 121 -19.48 13.12 -10.32
N GLU A 122 -19.79 11.82 -10.33
CA GLU A 122 -21.17 11.32 -10.30
C GLU A 122 -21.89 11.70 -8.99
N LYS A 123 -21.14 11.82 -7.89
CA LYS A 123 -21.62 12.33 -6.60
C LYS A 123 -21.67 13.85 -6.51
N GLY A 124 -21.32 14.57 -7.58
CA GLY A 124 -21.45 16.03 -7.68
C GLY A 124 -20.19 16.83 -7.35
N VAL A 125 -19.03 16.17 -7.14
CA VAL A 125 -17.76 16.88 -6.94
C VAL A 125 -17.33 17.52 -8.25
N ARG A 126 -17.40 18.87 -8.33
CA ARG A 126 -17.17 19.62 -9.56
C ARG A 126 -15.68 19.72 -9.91
N TYR A 127 -14.86 20.08 -8.93
CA TYR A 127 -13.43 20.24 -9.11
C TYR A 127 -12.69 19.08 -8.46
N VAL A 128 -12.44 18.04 -9.27
CA VAL A 128 -11.68 16.86 -8.90
C VAL A 128 -10.85 16.36 -10.08
N GLU A 129 -9.58 16.03 -9.81
CA GLU A 129 -8.61 15.58 -10.80
C GLU A 129 -7.63 14.55 -10.23
N VAL A 130 -7.09 13.70 -11.11
CA VAL A 130 -5.99 12.78 -10.77
C VAL A 130 -4.71 13.58 -10.62
N VAL A 131 -3.95 13.28 -9.57
CA VAL A 131 -2.61 13.81 -9.32
C VAL A 131 -1.60 12.70 -9.51
N ASN A 132 -0.73 12.88 -10.51
CA ASN A 132 0.35 11.95 -10.85
C ASN A 132 1.63 12.75 -11.14
N GLU A 133 2.31 13.14 -10.08
CA GLU A 133 3.55 13.93 -10.18
C GLU A 133 4.76 13.01 -10.43
N PRO A 134 5.70 13.43 -11.30
CA PRO A 134 6.93 12.67 -11.49
C PRO A 134 7.70 12.47 -10.18
N GLY A 135 8.00 11.21 -9.85
CA GLY A 135 8.71 10.84 -8.63
C GLY A 135 7.83 10.65 -7.39
N ALA A 136 6.52 10.82 -7.49
CA ALA A 136 5.60 10.44 -6.42
C ALA A 136 5.60 8.92 -6.20
N THR A 137 5.47 8.49 -4.95
CA THR A 137 5.35 7.07 -4.59
C THR A 137 3.93 6.53 -4.75
N ALA A 138 2.94 7.42 -4.88
CA ALA A 138 1.55 7.08 -5.05
C ALA A 138 0.84 8.02 -6.06
N ILE A 139 -0.11 7.44 -6.79
CA ILE A 139 -1.11 8.15 -7.57
C ILE A 139 -2.22 8.59 -6.61
N SER A 140 -2.64 9.85 -6.70
CA SER A 140 -3.67 10.43 -5.84
C SER A 140 -4.70 11.19 -6.66
N TYR A 141 -5.59 11.89 -5.99
CA TYR A 141 -6.55 12.82 -6.57
C TYR A 141 -6.72 14.02 -5.63
N ALA A 142 -7.06 15.17 -6.21
CA ALA A 142 -7.21 16.43 -5.47
C ALA A 142 -8.58 17.05 -5.70
N PHE A 143 -9.01 17.88 -4.74
CA PHE A 143 -10.28 18.58 -4.74
C PHE A 143 -10.08 20.10 -4.78
N GLY A 144 -11.09 20.83 -5.27
CA GLY A 144 -11.19 22.28 -5.12
C GLY A 144 -10.63 23.10 -6.29
N GLY A 145 -9.83 22.47 -7.17
CA GLY A 145 -9.28 23.12 -8.36
C GLY A 145 -8.42 24.36 -8.03
N PRO A 146 -8.18 25.26 -9.00
CA PRO A 146 -7.21 26.35 -8.83
C PRO A 146 -7.61 27.39 -7.78
N ASN A 147 -8.88 27.44 -7.37
CA ASN A 147 -9.41 28.46 -6.45
C ASN A 147 -9.82 27.89 -5.09
N ASN A 148 -9.51 26.63 -4.77
CA ASN A 148 -9.92 25.96 -3.53
C ASN A 148 -11.45 26.03 -3.29
N ASP A 149 -12.25 25.58 -4.26
CA ASP A 149 -13.70 25.51 -4.15
C ASP A 149 -14.13 24.65 -2.94
N ALA A 150 -14.60 25.32 -1.89
CA ALA A 150 -14.92 24.69 -0.62
C ALA A 150 -16.00 23.59 -0.72
N ALA A 151 -16.94 23.75 -1.65
CA ALA A 151 -17.99 22.76 -1.90
C ALA A 151 -17.40 21.46 -2.46
N SER A 152 -16.51 21.54 -3.46
CA SER A 152 -15.84 20.37 -4.01
C SER A 152 -14.90 19.70 -3.00
N ILE A 153 -14.21 20.48 -2.17
CA ILE A 153 -13.37 19.94 -1.09
C ILE A 153 -14.22 19.15 -0.09
N SER A 154 -15.28 19.76 0.43
CA SER A 154 -16.13 19.14 1.46
C SER A 154 -16.80 17.87 0.94
N LEU A 155 -17.42 17.95 -0.24
CA LEU A 155 -18.11 16.83 -0.87
C LEU A 155 -17.14 15.73 -1.31
N GLY A 156 -15.93 16.12 -1.75
CA GLY A 156 -14.86 15.19 -2.07
C GLY A 156 -14.41 14.37 -0.87
N LEU A 157 -14.17 15.02 0.27
CA LEU A 157 -13.80 14.35 1.52
C LEU A 157 -14.91 13.44 2.06
N GLU A 158 -16.17 13.85 1.92
CA GLU A 158 -17.34 13.05 2.32
C GLU A 158 -17.43 11.72 1.57
N HIS A 159 -17.11 11.72 0.28
CA HIS A 159 -17.34 10.57 -0.60
C HIS A 159 -16.07 9.81 -1.03
N ALA A 160 -14.87 10.31 -0.69
CA ALA A 160 -13.59 9.73 -1.10
C ALA A 160 -13.50 8.24 -0.77
N GLN A 161 -13.75 7.86 0.47
CA GLN A 161 -13.59 6.48 0.92
C GLN A 161 -14.55 5.52 0.21
N GLU A 162 -15.82 5.91 0.06
CA GLU A 162 -16.82 5.11 -0.67
C GLU A 162 -16.39 4.90 -2.13
N CYS A 163 -15.90 5.96 -2.79
CA CYS A 163 -15.44 5.87 -4.17
C CYS A 163 -14.15 5.06 -4.32
N GLU A 164 -13.21 5.13 -3.37
CA GLU A 164 -12.02 4.27 -3.32
C GLU A 164 -12.40 2.79 -3.19
N ILE A 165 -13.33 2.46 -2.29
CA ILE A 165 -13.83 1.09 -2.13
C ILE A 165 -14.48 0.60 -3.43
N ALA A 166 -15.41 1.38 -4.00
CA ALA A 166 -16.09 1.01 -5.24
C ALA A 166 -15.11 0.81 -6.42
N ALA A 167 -14.06 1.65 -6.51
CA ALA A 167 -13.05 1.55 -7.56
C ALA A 167 -12.07 0.38 -7.39
N SER A 168 -11.95 -0.16 -6.17
CA SER A 168 -11.06 -1.28 -5.84
C SER A 168 -11.59 -2.66 -6.29
N GLY A 169 -12.85 -2.73 -6.72
CA GLY A 169 -13.49 -3.96 -7.19
C GLY A 169 -13.74 -4.99 -6.07
N ARG A 170 -13.82 -4.52 -4.82
CA ARG A 170 -14.16 -5.33 -3.63
C ARG A 170 -15.60 -5.13 -3.21
#